data_AF-A0A929DE24-F1
#
_entry.id   AF-A0A929DE24-F1
#
_cell.length_a   1.000
_cell.length_b   1.000
_cell.length_c   1.000
_cell.angle_alpha   90.00
_cell.angle_beta   90.00
_cell.angle_gamma   90.00
#
_symmetry.space_group_name_H-M   'P 1'
#
loop_
_entity.id
_entity.type
_entity.pdbx_description
1 polymer ?
#
loop_
_entity_poly.entity_id
_entity_poly.type
_entity_poly.pdbx_seq_one_letter_code
_entity_poly.pdbx_strand_id
1 'polypeptide(L)'
;MKTIVKILIVAFAFSLSYYANAQKPESVNVDKKNNIKHVEFTKKDLKKIYFLATYNFYNDKFGEALPIFQKLLKNDPANSNLCYYIGVCYYHTNNFNASKEYLTIASKNTSKNYKDNVFEKNAPQQVFSYLELIKNIELKN
;
A
#
# COMPACT_ATOMS: atom_id res chain seq x y z
N MET A 1 -36.26 17.46 10.98
CA MET A 1 -34.92 17.09 10.47
C MET A 1 -34.01 16.73 11.65
N LYS A 2 -33.84 15.44 12.01
CA LYS A 2 -32.74 14.95 12.89
C LYS A 2 -32.62 13.43 13.08
N THR A 3 -33.27 12.60 12.27
CA THR A 3 -33.28 11.13 12.48
C THR A 3 -32.77 10.28 11.33
N ILE A 4 -32.33 10.86 10.21
CA ILE A 4 -31.93 10.10 9.01
C ILE A 4 -30.42 9.77 8.94
N VAL A 5 -29.58 10.32 9.84
CA VAL A 5 -28.11 10.12 9.77
C VAL A 5 -27.64 8.81 10.46
N LYS A 6 -28.51 8.06 11.14
CA LYS A 6 -28.09 6.86 11.89
C LYS A 6 -27.93 5.58 11.06
N ILE A 7 -28.31 5.56 9.78
CA ILE A 7 -28.25 4.34 8.95
C ILE A 7 -26.91 4.20 8.18
N LEU A 8 -26.11 5.27 8.06
CA LEU A 8 -24.83 5.21 7.33
C LEU A 8 -23.64 4.64 8.13
N ILE A 9 -23.78 4.43 9.44
CA ILE A 9 -22.71 3.87 10.29
C ILE A 9 -22.72 2.33 10.29
N VAL A 10 -23.80 1.70 9.84
CA VAL A 10 -23.94 0.23 9.91
C VAL A 10 -23.12 -0.50 8.83
N ALA A 11 -22.73 0.17 7.74
CA ALA A 11 -21.87 -0.44 6.71
C ALA A 11 -20.37 -0.48 7.08
N PHE A 12 -19.94 0.25 8.12
CA PHE A 12 -18.54 0.27 8.55
C PHE A 12 -18.24 -0.69 9.72
N ALA A 13 -19.27 -1.25 10.35
CA ALA A 13 -19.13 -2.19 11.46
C ALA A 13 -19.07 -3.67 11.01
N PHE A 14 -19.47 -3.99 9.78
CA PHE A 14 -19.42 -5.37 9.26
C PHE A 14 -18.03 -5.82 8.76
N SER A 15 -17.12 -4.88 8.49
CA SER A 15 -15.73 -5.24 8.17
C SER A 15 -14.91 -5.56 9.42
N LEU A 16 -15.26 -4.98 10.58
CA LEU A 16 -14.48 -5.16 11.81
C LEU A 16 -14.64 -6.56 12.42
N SER A 17 -15.79 -7.21 12.28
CA SER A 17 -16.00 -8.57 12.80
C SER A 17 -15.34 -9.65 11.94
N TYR A 18 -15.17 -9.41 10.62
CA TYR A 18 -14.55 -10.38 9.71
C TYR A 18 -13.02 -10.46 9.89
N TYR A 19 -12.35 -9.36 10.26
CA TYR A 19 -10.91 -9.35 10.55
C TYR A 19 -10.55 -9.84 11.95
N ALA A 20 -11.52 -10.04 12.84
CA ALA A 20 -11.26 -10.41 14.23
C ALA A 20 -10.88 -11.89 14.43
N ASN A 21 -10.67 -12.69 13.38
CA ASN A 21 -10.47 -14.13 13.52
C ASN A 21 -9.43 -14.79 12.60
N ALA A 22 -8.31 -14.12 12.33
CA ALA A 22 -7.12 -14.78 11.77
C ALA A 22 -5.82 -14.16 12.31
N GLN A 23 -5.08 -14.93 13.10
CA GLN A 23 -3.77 -14.66 13.71
C GLN A 23 -3.72 -13.60 14.84
N LYS A 24 -3.45 -14.09 16.06
CA LYS A 24 -3.14 -13.35 17.31
C LYS A 24 -2.28 -12.09 17.08
N PRO A 25 -2.58 -10.95 17.72
CA PRO A 25 -1.71 -9.78 17.62
C PRO A 25 -0.38 -10.00 18.37
N GLU A 26 0.70 -9.91 17.61
CA GLU A 26 2.09 -9.80 18.05
C GLU A 26 2.24 -8.53 18.93
N SER A 27 2.70 -8.74 20.17
CA SER A 27 3.01 -7.77 21.26
C SER A 27 2.40 -6.35 21.18
N VAL A 28 1.16 -6.20 21.66
CA VAL A 28 0.61 -4.90 22.05
C VAL A 28 1.11 -4.58 23.46
N ASN A 29 2.04 -3.63 23.62
CA ASN A 29 2.41 -3.11 24.94
C ASN A 29 1.56 -1.88 25.26
N VAL A 30 0.51 -2.09 26.05
CA VAL A 30 -0.43 -1.06 26.49
C VAL A 30 0.11 -0.40 27.75
N ASP A 31 0.69 0.79 27.63
CA ASP A 31 0.94 1.62 28.80
C ASP A 31 -0.41 2.04 29.40
N LYS A 32 -0.51 2.08 30.74
CA LYS A 32 -1.72 2.26 31.57
C LYS A 32 -2.55 3.55 31.34
N LYS A 33 -2.43 4.26 30.22
CA LYS A 33 -3.01 5.59 30.01
C LYS A 33 -3.68 5.84 28.66
N ASN A 34 -4.21 4.80 27.98
CA ASN A 34 -5.10 4.92 26.82
C ASN A 34 -4.67 5.95 25.75
N ASN A 35 -3.37 6.06 25.46
CA ASN A 35 -2.90 6.82 24.30
C ASN A 35 -2.58 5.84 23.17
N ILE A 36 -3.28 5.98 22.05
CA ILE A 36 -2.98 5.26 20.81
C ILE A 36 -1.61 5.75 20.34
N LYS A 37 -0.54 5.01 20.64
CA LYS A 37 0.78 5.32 20.10
C LYS A 37 0.74 5.08 18.60
N HIS A 38 1.08 6.09 17.81
CA HIS A 38 1.49 5.91 16.43
C HIS A 38 2.55 4.79 16.41
N VAL A 39 2.28 3.70 15.69
CA VAL A 39 3.20 2.56 15.62
C VAL A 39 4.40 3.00 14.79
N GLU A 40 5.47 3.39 15.46
CA GLU A 40 6.73 3.74 14.84
C GLU A 40 7.54 2.46 14.59
N PHE A 41 7.70 2.08 13.32
CA PHE A 41 8.49 0.90 12.97
C PHE A 41 9.98 1.18 13.17
N THR A 42 10.69 0.26 13.82
CA THR A 42 12.15 0.34 13.82
C THR A 42 12.69 0.10 12.42
N LYS A 43 13.94 0.51 12.15
CA LYS A 43 14.62 0.21 10.87
C LYS A 43 14.63 -1.29 10.56
N LYS A 44 14.71 -2.15 11.59
CA LYS A 44 14.67 -3.61 11.43
C LYS A 44 13.27 -4.09 11.03
N ASP A 45 12.23 -3.53 11.65
CA ASP A 45 10.84 -3.84 11.32
C ASP A 45 10.51 -3.42 9.89
N LEU A 46 10.91 -2.22 9.49
CA LEU A 46 10.75 -1.73 8.12
C LEU A 46 11.38 -2.69 7.10
N LYS A 47 12.61 -3.14 7.35
CA LYS A 47 13.27 -4.13 6.48
C LYS A 47 12.51 -5.45 6.41
N LYS A 48 12.03 -5.99 7.54
CA LYS A 48 11.27 -7.25 7.59
C LYS A 48 9.94 -7.15 6.86
N ILE A 49 9.20 -6.06 7.08
CA ILE A 49 7.91 -5.81 6.44
C ILE A 49 8.07 -5.62 4.94
N TYR A 50 9.07 -4.84 4.51
CA TYR A 50 9.38 -4.64 3.11
C TYR A 50 9.79 -5.94 2.43
N PHE A 51 10.65 -6.74 3.07
CA PHE A 51 11.02 -8.06 2.56
C PHE A 51 9.80 -8.96 2.35
N LEU A 52 8.84 -8.98 3.26
CA LEU A 52 7.61 -9.76 3.08
C LEU A 52 6.78 -9.23 1.90
N ALA A 53 6.65 -7.91 1.77
CA ALA A 53 5.92 -7.28 0.67
C ALA A 53 6.56 -7.62 -0.69
N THR A 54 7.88 -7.44 -0.82
CA THR A 54 8.60 -7.74 -2.05
C THR A 54 8.67 -9.23 -2.33
N TYR A 55 8.77 -10.08 -1.31
CA TYR A 55 8.66 -11.53 -1.47
C TYR A 55 7.32 -11.92 -2.13
N ASN A 56 6.20 -11.41 -1.60
CA ASN A 56 4.89 -11.68 -2.21
C ASN A 56 4.80 -11.10 -3.63
N PHE A 57 5.31 -9.87 -3.84
CA PHE A 57 5.33 -9.21 -5.14
C PHE A 57 6.09 -10.01 -6.20
N TYR A 58 7.30 -10.48 -5.89
CA TYR A 58 8.14 -11.24 -6.81
C TYR A 58 7.68 -12.69 -7.01
N ASN A 59 6.70 -13.15 -6.23
CA ASN A 59 6.01 -14.42 -6.44
C ASN A 59 4.62 -14.22 -7.10
N ASP A 60 4.40 -13.07 -7.73
CA ASP A 60 3.14 -12.68 -8.41
C ASP A 60 1.89 -12.66 -7.50
N LYS A 61 2.08 -12.66 -6.17
CA LYS A 61 1.01 -12.57 -5.17
C LYS A 61 0.64 -11.10 -4.90
N PHE A 62 0.23 -10.40 -5.94
CA PHE A 62 -0.01 -8.95 -5.89
C PHE A 62 -1.10 -8.54 -4.88
N GLY A 63 -2.15 -9.35 -4.74
CA GLY A 63 -3.21 -9.12 -3.75
C GLY A 63 -2.71 -9.22 -2.30
N GLU A 64 -1.72 -10.06 -2.03
CA GLU A 64 -1.09 -10.21 -0.70
C GLU A 64 -0.04 -9.11 -0.45
N ALA A 65 0.68 -8.68 -1.50
CA ALA A 65 1.71 -7.65 -1.41
C ALA A 65 1.12 -6.24 -1.18
N LEU A 66 0.02 -5.93 -1.89
CA LEU A 66 -0.64 -4.62 -1.86
C LEU A 66 -0.91 -4.05 -0.45
N PRO A 67 -1.60 -4.76 0.47
CA PRO A 67 -1.89 -4.21 1.80
C PRO A 67 -0.62 -3.95 2.63
N ILE A 68 0.46 -4.69 2.37
CA ILE A 68 1.73 -4.51 3.09
C ILE A 68 2.43 -3.24 2.59
N PHE A 69 2.48 -3.01 1.27
CA PHE A 69 3.01 -1.76 0.73
C PHE A 69 2.18 -0.54 1.15
N GLN A 70 0.85 -0.65 1.20
CA GLN A 70 -0.01 0.43 1.72
C GLN A 70 0.29 0.75 3.20
N LYS A 71 0.58 -0.27 4.01
CA LYS A 71 0.99 -0.07 5.41
C LYS A 71 2.32 0.67 5.50
N LEU A 72 3.30 0.33 4.65
CA LEU A 72 4.57 1.05 4.58
C LEU A 72 4.39 2.50 4.11
N LEU A 73 3.53 2.74 3.11
CA LEU A 73 3.26 4.08 2.60
C LEU A 73 2.62 4.98 3.66
N LYS A 74 1.76 4.44 4.54
CA LYS A 74 1.22 5.22 5.67
C LYS A 74 2.30 5.71 6.64
N ASN A 75 3.42 5.00 6.76
CA ASN A 75 4.57 5.41 7.56
C ASN A 75 5.49 6.40 6.82
N ASP A 76 5.48 6.36 5.49
CA ASP A 76 6.34 7.19 4.62
C ASP A 76 5.55 7.72 3.40
N PRO A 77 4.62 8.67 3.58
CA PRO A 77 3.61 9.00 2.56
C PRO A 77 4.15 9.63 1.27
N ALA A 78 5.39 10.14 1.29
CA ALA A 78 6.05 10.77 0.16
C ALA A 78 6.94 9.81 -0.65
N ASN A 79 6.90 8.51 -0.37
CA ASN A 79 7.80 7.54 -0.98
C ASN A 79 7.32 7.08 -2.36
N SER A 80 7.99 7.57 -3.41
CA SER A 80 7.67 7.20 -4.79
C SER A 80 7.95 5.73 -5.10
N ASN A 81 8.91 5.10 -4.41
CA ASN A 81 9.16 3.66 -4.55
C ASN A 81 7.95 2.83 -4.07
N LEU A 82 7.39 3.16 -2.91
CA LEU A 82 6.20 2.46 -2.40
C LEU A 82 4.98 2.69 -3.30
N CYS A 83 4.81 3.90 -3.85
CA CYS A 83 3.78 4.18 -4.84
C CYS A 83 3.96 3.35 -6.12
N TYR A 84 5.21 3.10 -6.56
CA TYR A 84 5.48 2.20 -7.70
C TYR A 84 4.97 0.79 -7.42
N TYR A 85 5.37 0.17 -6.30
CA TYR A 85 4.91 -1.18 -5.97
C TYR A 85 3.39 -1.29 -5.85
N ILE A 86 2.74 -0.32 -5.20
CA ILE A 86 1.27 -0.26 -5.09
C ILE A 86 0.63 -0.15 -6.48
N GLY A 87 1.15 0.74 -7.32
CA GLY A 87 0.68 0.94 -8.69
C GLY A 87 0.79 -0.34 -9.53
N VAL A 88 1.90 -1.05 -9.44
CA VAL A 88 2.10 -2.33 -10.13
C VAL A 88 1.19 -3.43 -9.57
N CYS A 89 0.98 -3.49 -8.24
CA CYS A 89 0.01 -4.43 -7.66
C CYS A 89 -1.41 -4.18 -8.20
N TYR A 90 -1.83 -2.91 -8.29
CA TYR A 90 -3.12 -2.57 -8.89
C TYR A 90 -3.19 -2.92 -10.39
N TYR A 91 -2.09 -2.74 -11.13
CA TYR A 91 -2.01 -3.13 -12.53
C TYR A 91 -2.31 -4.63 -12.70
N HIS A 92 -1.60 -5.49 -11.97
CA HIS A 92 -1.75 -6.95 -12.09
C HIS A 92 -3.06 -7.49 -11.50
N THR A 93 -3.78 -6.68 -10.71
CA THR A 93 -5.13 -7.00 -10.22
C THR A 93 -6.23 -6.35 -11.08
N ASN A 94 -5.88 -5.87 -12.28
CA ASN A 94 -6.77 -5.23 -13.25
C ASN A 94 -7.48 -3.95 -12.76
N ASN A 95 -7.01 -3.33 -11.67
CA ASN A 95 -7.50 -2.03 -11.24
C ASN A 95 -6.67 -0.91 -11.88
N PHE A 96 -6.88 -0.71 -13.19
CA PHE A 96 -6.07 0.22 -13.99
C PHE A 96 -6.23 1.69 -13.56
N ASN A 97 -7.38 2.08 -13.02
CA ASN A 97 -7.62 3.43 -12.52
C ASN A 97 -6.71 3.74 -11.31
N ALA A 98 -6.75 2.88 -10.29
CA ALA A 98 -5.89 3.03 -9.11
C ALA A 98 -4.41 2.87 -9.49
N SER A 99 -4.11 1.93 -10.39
CA SER A 99 -2.75 1.74 -10.90
C SER A 99 -2.19 3.03 -11.52
N LYS A 100 -2.95 3.67 -12.41
CA LYS A 100 -2.56 4.93 -13.06
C LYS A 100 -2.31 6.04 -12.04
N GLU A 101 -3.17 6.17 -11.04
CA GLU A 101 -3.02 7.18 -9.97
C GLU A 101 -1.69 7.01 -9.22
N TYR A 102 -1.42 5.81 -8.70
CA TYR A 102 -0.20 5.54 -7.93
C TYR A 102 1.06 5.59 -8.78
N LEU A 103 1.02 5.08 -10.02
CA LEU A 103 2.16 5.15 -10.94
C LEU A 103 2.45 6.59 -11.39
N THR A 104 1.42 7.44 -11.50
CA THR A 104 1.60 8.87 -11.80
C THR A 104 2.25 9.60 -10.63
N ILE A 105 1.96 9.21 -9.39
CA ILE A 105 2.67 9.74 -8.21
C ILE A 105 4.11 9.26 -8.20
N ALA A 106 4.34 7.97 -8.45
CA ALA A 106 5.67 7.37 -8.49
C ALA A 106 6.56 8.03 -9.55
N SER A 107 6.03 8.32 -10.74
CA SER A 107 6.80 8.88 -11.86
C SER A 107 7.30 10.31 -11.64
N LYS A 108 6.75 11.03 -10.65
CA LYS A 108 7.22 12.38 -10.27
C LYS A 108 8.63 12.37 -9.71
N ASN A 109 9.09 11.25 -9.16
CA ASN A 109 10.43 11.13 -8.62
C ASN A 109 11.03 9.75 -8.95
N THR A 110 11.92 9.72 -9.94
CA THR A 110 12.58 8.50 -10.43
C THR A 110 14.09 8.63 -10.34
N SER A 111 14.78 7.49 -10.26
CA SER A 111 16.24 7.45 -10.24
C SER A 111 16.79 6.45 -11.24
N LYS A 112 17.84 6.84 -11.98
CA LYS A 112 18.65 5.92 -12.80
C LYS A 112 19.48 4.97 -11.93
N ASN A 113 19.79 5.38 -10.70
CA ASN A 113 20.58 4.62 -9.74
C ASN A 113 19.68 3.94 -8.69
N TYR A 114 18.45 3.59 -9.09
CA TYR A 114 17.45 2.96 -8.22
C TYR A 114 18.01 1.72 -7.51
N LYS A 115 17.73 1.60 -6.21
CA LYS A 115 18.05 0.41 -5.42
C LYS A 115 16.80 -0.10 -4.73
N ASP A 116 16.40 -1.32 -5.02
CA ASP A 116 15.26 -1.94 -4.37
C ASP A 116 15.52 -2.19 -2.86
N ASN A 117 15.02 -1.28 -2.03
CA ASN A 117 15.01 -1.40 -0.58
C ASN A 117 14.02 -0.41 0.07
N VAL A 118 13.65 -0.68 1.32
CA VAL A 118 12.66 0.12 2.06
C VAL A 118 13.02 1.61 2.26
N PHE A 119 14.29 1.99 2.14
CA PHE A 119 14.74 3.38 2.32
C PHE A 119 14.92 4.13 1.00
N GLU A 120 14.78 3.46 -0.14
CA GLU A 120 14.71 4.12 -1.44
C GLU A 120 13.46 5.01 -1.50
N LYS A 121 13.64 6.24 -1.99
CA LYS A 121 12.59 7.26 -2.06
C LYS A 121 12.12 7.50 -3.49
N ASN A 122 12.91 7.10 -4.47
CA ASN A 122 12.62 7.30 -5.88
C ASN A 122 12.08 6.01 -6.49
N ALA A 123 11.13 6.12 -7.43
CA ALA A 123 10.65 4.98 -8.19
C ALA A 123 11.68 4.53 -9.25
N PRO A 124 11.64 3.26 -9.69
CA PRO A 124 12.40 2.83 -10.86
C PRO A 124 11.83 3.48 -12.14
N GLN A 125 12.68 3.66 -13.16
CA GLN A 125 12.25 4.22 -14.46
C GLN A 125 11.24 3.32 -15.20
N GLN A 126 11.13 2.05 -14.83
CA GLN A 126 10.11 1.11 -15.32
C GLN A 126 8.68 1.59 -15.09
N VAL A 127 8.45 2.56 -14.19
CA VAL A 127 7.15 3.23 -14.01
C VAL A 127 6.56 3.75 -15.33
N PHE A 128 7.39 4.27 -16.25
CA PHE A 128 6.92 4.83 -17.52
C PHE A 128 6.37 3.75 -18.45
N SER A 129 6.97 2.56 -18.45
CA SER A 129 6.47 1.42 -19.23
C SER A 129 5.08 0.99 -18.77
N TYR A 130 4.83 0.95 -17.45
CA TYR A 130 3.49 0.64 -16.94
C TYR A 130 2.45 1.70 -17.29
N LEU A 131 2.81 2.99 -17.21
CA LEU A 131 1.91 4.08 -17.62
C LEU A 131 1.56 4.00 -19.11
N GLU A 132 2.51 3.65 -19.96
CA GLU A 132 2.27 3.43 -21.39
C GLU A 132 1.34 2.24 -21.64
N LEU A 133 1.55 1.12 -20.94
CA LEU A 133 0.67 -0.05 -21.03
C LEU A 133 -0.77 0.31 -20.65
N ILE A 134 -0.96 1.04 -19.55
CA ILE A 134 -2.30 1.49 -19.11
C ILE A 134 -2.95 2.40 -20.16
N LYS A 135 -2.19 3.37 -20.69
CA LYS A 135 -2.70 4.26 -21.75
C LYS A 135 -3.18 3.47 -22.97
N ASN A 136 -2.42 2.45 -23.36
CA ASN A 136 -2.79 1.60 -24.50
C ASN A 136 -4.03 0.74 -24.24
N ILE A 137 -4.28 0.35 -22.98
CA ILE A 137 -5.53 -0.33 -22.58
C ILE A 137 -6.70 0.65 -22.69
N GLU A 138 -6.55 1.88 -22.19
CA GLU A 138 -7.59 2.92 -22.26
C GLU A 138 -7.99 3.26 -23.71
N LEU A 139 -7.04 3.27 -24.65
CA LEU A 139 -7.32 3.57 -26.06
C LEU A 139 -8.07 2.45 -26.81
N LYS A 140 -8.07 1.22 -26.26
CA LYS A 140 -8.68 0.05 -26.89
C LYS A 140 -10.10 -0.22 -26.40
N ASN A 141 -10.51 0.42 -25.32
CA ASN A 141 -11.84 0.33 -24.71
C ASN A 141 -12.69 1.52 -25.12
#